data_AF-A0A2E7LAW0-F1
#
_entry.id   AF-A0A2E7LAW0-F1
#
_cell.length_a   1.000
_cell.length_b   1.000
_cell.length_c   1.000
_cell.angle_alpha   90.00
_cell.angle_beta   90.00
_cell.angle_gamma   90.00
#
_symmetry.space_group_name_H-M   'P 1'
#
loop_
_entity.id
_entity.type
_entity.pdbx_description
1 polymer ?
#
loop_
_entity_poly.entity_id
_entity_poly.type
_entity_poly.pdbx_seq_one_letter_code
_entity_poly.pdbx_strand_id
1 'polypeptide(L)'
;MSESSWDDDDFADESDLYDDLYDTDNSESETRPCPECGSEVYEESIHCPHCGLYITFQQTVWSKHSWPWITLGILGVLAVILILLIGY
;
A
#
# COMPACT_ATOMS: atom_id res chain seq x y z
N MET A 1 -54.45 -20.75 19.12
CA MET A 1 -53.69 -20.18 17.99
C MET A 1 -54.44 -18.95 17.51
N SER A 2 -53.91 -17.73 17.46
CA SER A 2 -52.52 -17.28 17.29
C SER A 2 -52.31 -15.93 18.00
N GLU A 3 -51.21 -15.83 18.75
CA GLU A 3 -50.66 -14.60 19.33
C GLU A 3 -49.71 -13.92 18.34
N SER A 4 -49.73 -12.58 18.28
CA SER A 4 -48.54 -11.71 18.42
C SER A 4 -48.84 -10.30 17.93
N SER A 5 -48.80 -9.34 18.86
CA SER A 5 -48.57 -7.92 18.55
C SER A 5 -48.06 -7.28 19.83
N TRP A 6 -46.74 -7.12 19.90
CA TRP A 6 -46.06 -6.25 20.86
C TRP A 6 -44.81 -5.73 20.14
N ASP A 7 -44.91 -4.48 19.66
CA ASP A 7 -43.78 -3.62 19.29
C ASP A 7 -43.39 -2.90 20.59
N ASP A 8 -42.21 -3.22 21.12
CA ASP A 8 -41.55 -2.47 22.19
C ASP A 8 -40.31 -1.80 21.58
N ASP A 9 -40.31 -0.48 21.65
CA ASP A 9 -39.33 0.42 21.04
C ASP A 9 -37.96 0.28 21.74
N ASP A 10 -37.01 -0.38 21.08
CA ASP A 10 -35.62 -0.52 21.53
C ASP A 10 -34.84 0.77 21.23
N PHE A 11 -34.84 1.71 22.19
CA PHE A 11 -33.98 2.90 22.17
C PHE A 11 -32.54 2.46 22.47
N ALA A 12 -31.86 1.93 21.45
CA ALA A 12 -30.45 1.58 21.53
C ALA A 12 -29.62 2.87 21.70
N ASP A 13 -28.85 2.89 22.79
CA ASP A 13 -27.99 3.97 23.25
C ASP A 13 -26.97 4.38 22.17
N GLU A 14 -27.14 5.57 21.59
CA GLU A 14 -26.30 6.11 20.50
C GLU A 14 -24.87 6.47 20.96
N SER A 15 -24.57 6.40 22.27
CA SER A 15 -23.27 6.75 22.83
C SER A 15 -22.16 5.76 22.46
N ASP A 16 -22.49 4.46 22.28
CA ASP A 16 -21.49 3.42 22.04
C ASP A 16 -20.98 3.40 20.58
N LEU A 17 -21.68 4.08 19.67
CA LEU A 17 -21.37 4.09 18.23
C LEU A 17 -20.38 5.19 17.82
N TYR A 18 -20.03 6.08 18.75
CA TYR A 18 -19.10 7.18 18.51
C TYR A 18 -17.65 6.89 18.93
N ASP A 19 -17.41 5.86 19.75
CA ASP A 19 -16.07 5.50 20.25
C ASP A 19 -15.20 4.85 19.16
N ASP A 20 -15.80 4.01 18.29
CA ASP A 20 -15.12 3.29 17.21
C ASP A 20 -14.71 4.18 16.00
N LEU A 21 -15.01 5.48 16.01
CA LEU A 21 -14.67 6.40 14.90
C LEU A 21 -13.46 7.29 15.19
N TYR A 22 -12.81 7.14 16.35
CA TYR A 22 -11.61 7.90 16.73
C TYR A 22 -10.28 7.17 16.48
N ASP A 23 -10.25 6.05 15.76
CA ASP A 23 -9.02 5.57 15.11
C ASP A 23 -8.83 6.25 13.74
N THR A 24 -9.01 7.58 13.73
CA THR A 24 -8.67 8.44 12.61
C THR A 24 -7.16 8.63 12.60
N ASP A 25 -6.53 7.96 11.64
CA ASP A 25 -5.25 8.35 11.06
C ASP A 25 -4.09 8.43 12.08
N ASN A 26 -3.57 7.26 12.47
CA ASN A 26 -2.19 7.16 12.92
C ASN A 26 -1.29 7.51 11.74
N SER A 27 -1.22 8.81 11.44
CA SER A 27 -0.15 9.45 10.69
C SER A 27 1.10 9.38 11.55
N GLU A 28 1.58 8.15 11.77
CA GLU A 28 2.94 7.89 12.17
C GLU A 28 3.77 8.66 11.16
N SER A 29 4.31 9.80 11.60
CA SER A 29 5.29 10.57 10.86
C SER A 29 6.17 9.61 10.08
N GLU A 30 6.10 9.64 8.74
CA GLU A 30 6.69 8.62 7.86
C GLU A 30 8.19 8.58 8.09
N THR A 31 8.59 7.78 9.06
CA THR A 31 9.97 7.59 9.47
C THR A 31 10.41 6.25 8.93
N ARG A 32 11.59 6.26 8.33
CA ARG A 32 12.22 5.09 7.74
C ARG A 32 13.53 4.83 8.49
N PRO A 33 13.94 3.57 8.65
CA PRO A 33 15.26 3.28 9.18
C PRO A 33 16.32 3.73 8.18
N CYS A 34 17.32 4.47 8.65
CA CYS A 34 18.46 4.86 7.85
C CYS A 34 19.22 3.60 7.36
N PRO A 35 19.53 3.47 6.06
CA PRO A 35 20.22 2.28 5.53
C PRO A 35 21.64 2.10 6.08
N GLU A 36 22.27 3.18 6.57
CA GLU A 36 23.64 3.16 7.06
C GLU A 36 23.76 2.85 8.57
N CYS A 37 22.83 3.34 9.39
CA CYS A 37 22.92 3.22 10.85
C CYS A 37 21.69 2.59 11.52
N GLY A 38 20.60 2.38 10.78
CA GLY A 38 19.37 1.82 11.30
C GLY A 38 18.55 2.74 12.21
N SER A 39 18.97 4.00 12.39
CA SER A 39 18.20 4.97 13.19
C SER A 39 16.93 5.42 12.46
N GLU A 40 15.90 5.72 13.24
CA GLU A 40 14.61 6.23 12.77
C GLU A 40 14.82 7.66 12.23
N VAL A 41 14.63 7.86 10.93
CA VAL A 41 14.77 9.16 10.29
C VAL A 41 13.56 9.48 9.44
N TYR A 42 13.16 10.74 9.38
CA TYR A 42 12.06 11.18 8.51
C TYR A 42 12.38 10.90 7.04
N GLU A 43 11.41 10.40 6.28
CA GLU A 43 11.61 10.07 4.86
C GLU A 43 12.01 11.30 4.02
N GLU A 44 11.56 12.48 4.42
CA GLU A 44 11.93 13.77 3.81
C GLU A 44 13.32 14.30 4.22
N SER A 45 14.01 13.62 5.13
CA SER A 45 15.35 14.03 5.56
C SER A 45 16.41 13.67 4.51
N ILE A 46 17.12 14.68 4.02
CA ILE A 46 18.22 14.53 3.04
C ILE A 46 19.46 13.90 3.71
N HIS A 47 19.59 14.11 5.02
CA HIS A 47 20.72 13.70 5.83
C HIS A 47 20.24 13.10 7.15
N CYS A 48 20.85 12.00 7.56
CA CYS A 48 20.57 11.39 8.85
C CYS A 48 21.20 12.22 9.99
N PRO A 49 20.44 12.67 11.00
CA PRO A 49 20.98 13.42 12.15
C PRO A 49 21.82 12.54 13.10
N HIS A 50 21.70 11.21 13.01
CA HIS A 50 22.43 10.28 13.88
C HIS A 50 23.81 9.92 13.33
N CYS A 51 23.95 9.66 12.03
CA CYS A 51 25.23 9.27 11.42
C CYS A 51 25.87 10.36 10.54
N GLY A 52 25.10 11.37 10.11
CA GLY A 52 25.58 12.45 9.24
C GLY A 52 25.74 12.06 7.76
N LEU A 53 25.41 10.81 7.38
CA LEU A 53 25.43 10.37 5.99
C LEU A 53 24.16 10.79 5.24
N TYR A 54 24.31 10.96 3.92
CA TYR A 54 23.22 11.22 3.00
C TYR A 54 22.35 9.98 2.84
N ILE A 55 21.04 10.14 2.93
CA ILE A 55 20.11 9.02 2.85
C ILE A 55 19.75 8.78 1.38
N THR A 56 20.46 7.87 0.71
CA THR A 56 20.09 7.41 -0.63
C THR A 56 19.11 6.25 -0.50
N PHE A 57 17.82 6.53 -0.39
CA PHE A 57 16.82 5.49 -0.57
C PHE A 57 16.94 5.01 -2.02
N GLN A 58 17.63 3.88 -2.21
CA GLN A 58 17.49 3.10 -3.44
C GLN A 58 16.07 2.55 -3.42
N GLN A 59 15.16 3.39 -3.89
CA GLN A 59 13.77 3.10 -4.14
C GLN A 59 13.73 2.02 -5.23
N THR A 60 14.09 0.78 -4.90
CA THR A 60 13.70 -0.40 -5.66
C THR A 60 12.23 -0.70 -5.34
N VAL A 61 11.37 0.32 -5.53
CA VAL A 61 9.89 0.23 -5.45
C VAL A 61 9.35 -0.83 -6.43
N TRP A 62 10.21 -1.31 -7.32
CA TRP A 62 9.91 -2.11 -8.48
C TRP A 62 10.14 -3.62 -8.29
N SER A 63 10.10 -4.14 -7.06
CA SER A 63 10.43 -5.55 -6.83
C SER A 63 9.24 -6.50 -6.60
N LYS A 64 7.96 -6.07 -6.74
CA LYS A 64 6.83 -6.99 -6.43
C LYS A 64 5.64 -7.11 -7.39
N HIS A 65 5.45 -6.28 -8.42
CA HIS A 65 4.22 -6.48 -9.22
C HIS A 65 4.28 -5.93 -10.66
N SER A 66 5.00 -6.61 -11.58
CA SER A 66 4.82 -6.45 -13.04
C SER A 66 5.39 -7.60 -13.88
N TRP A 67 5.55 -8.81 -13.32
CA TRP A 67 5.94 -9.98 -14.11
C TRP A 67 5.02 -10.25 -15.33
N PRO A 68 3.67 -10.10 -15.26
CA PRO A 68 2.82 -10.34 -16.43
C PRO A 68 2.90 -9.26 -17.52
N TRP A 69 3.29 -8.02 -17.19
CA TRP A 69 3.46 -6.97 -18.20
C TRP A 69 4.71 -7.19 -19.05
N ILE A 70 5.79 -7.68 -18.42
CA ILE A 70 7.02 -8.08 -19.12
C ILE A 70 6.75 -9.23 -20.09
N THR A 71 5.99 -10.25 -19.69
CA THR A 71 5.73 -11.41 -20.54
C THR A 71 4.82 -11.06 -21.72
N LEU A 72 3.83 -10.18 -21.53
CA LEU A 72 2.95 -9.70 -22.60
C LEU A 72 3.75 -8.91 -23.65
N GLY A 73 4.67 -8.04 -23.21
CA GLY A 73 5.58 -7.31 -24.10
C GLY A 73 6.47 -8.26 -24.92
N ILE A 74 7.12 -9.22 -24.27
CA ILE A 74 7.99 -10.20 -24.95
C ILE A 74 7.20 -11.06 -25.94
N LEU A 75 6.00 -11.51 -25.57
CA LEU A 75 5.16 -12.35 -26.42
C LEU A 75 4.71 -11.59 -27.69
N GLY A 76 4.35 -10.31 -27.55
CA GLY A 76 4.02 -9.45 -28.69
C GLY A 76 5.19 -9.26 -29.65
N VAL A 77 6.38 -8.97 -29.12
CA VAL A 77 7.60 -8.80 -29.94
C VAL A 77 7.95 -10.09 -30.68
N LEU A 78 7.90 -11.24 -30.01
CA LEU A 78 8.16 -12.54 -30.63
C LEU A 78 7.16 -12.86 -31.75
N ALA A 79 5.87 -12.59 -31.55
CA ALA A 79 4.85 -12.81 -32.57
C ALA A 79 5.11 -12.00 -33.85
N VAL A 80 5.50 -10.73 -33.72
CA VAL A 80 5.83 -9.87 -34.87
C VAL A 80 7.05 -10.40 -35.62
N ILE A 81 8.10 -10.81 -34.91
CA ILE A 81 9.31 -11.37 -35.54
C ILE A 81 8.97 -12.64 -36.32
N LEU A 82 8.17 -13.54 -35.76
CA LEU A 82 7.77 -14.77 -36.44
C LEU A 82 6.94 -14.50 -37.70
N ILE A 83 6.01 -13.55 -37.66
CA ILE A 83 5.21 -13.15 -38.82
C ILE A 83 6.12 -12.63 -39.94
N LEU A 84 7.14 -11.83 -39.61
CA LEU A 84 8.09 -11.30 -40.58
C LEU A 84 9.00 -12.39 -41.17
N LEU A 85 9.42 -13.37 -40.37
CA LEU A 85 10.26 -14.48 -40.84
C LEU A 85 9.51 -15.53 -41.67
N ILE A 86 8.21 -15.70 -41.43
CA ILE A 86 7.37 -16.63 -42.19
C ILE A 86 6.83 -15.96 -43.47
N GLY A 87 6.66 -14.63 -43.44
CA GLY A 87 6.20 -13.84 -44.58
C GLY A 87 7.30 -13.42 -45.57
N TYR A 88 8.58 -13.61 -45.21
CA TYR A 88 9.75 -13.35 -46.05
C TYR A 88 10.31 -14.68 -46.60
#